data_AF-A0A6P0VS91-F1
#
_entry.id   AF-A0A6P0VS91-F1
#
_cell.length_a   1.000
_cell.length_b   1.000
_cell.length_c   1.000
_cell.angle_alpha   90.00
_cell.angle_beta   90.00
_cell.angle_gamma   90.00
#
_symmetry.space_group_name_H-M   'P 1'
#
loop_
_entity.id
_entity.type
_entity.pdbx_description
1 polymer ?
#
loop_
_entity_poly.entity_id
_entity_poly.type
_entity_poly.pdbx_seq_one_letter_code
_entity_poly.pdbx_strand_id
1 'polypeptide(L)'
;MSILLVPPYYVGASIWLTRTRLALSQIYGFRLLQGLAVLGLVYLVLGWFASKVSFLFFSYIPSWFFLIALLVLLGLGYWSFLQIIGSPNKTASESQPTTGTSWSDDIERELEQLRQESRRSQYQSQVGNPNFVSARDNRRQQMLLSLLMITIVIIFWGVVYILGFNRQSPAPVPSSPSPVAAPQAQQAPFNQAVNQAMEAANLTQTAETAQEWEAVASLWLKAAENMEAVPESSPKYQVAQQKAVQYREGLAYAQKNAQR
;
A
#
# COMPACT_ATOMS: atom_id res chain seq x y z
N MET A 1 49.94 48.91 -9.46
CA MET A 1 50.54 47.81 -10.24
C MET A 1 51.53 47.05 -9.36
N SER A 2 51.03 46.22 -8.43
CA SER A 2 51.86 45.36 -7.55
C SER A 2 50.97 44.32 -6.85
N ILE A 3 50.57 43.27 -7.57
CA ILE A 3 50.20 41.97 -6.96
C ILE A 3 50.69 40.89 -7.93
N LEU A 4 52.00 40.61 -7.87
CA LEU A 4 52.60 39.44 -8.52
C LEU A 4 53.76 38.97 -7.65
N LEU A 5 53.43 38.19 -6.63
CA LEU A 5 54.33 37.19 -6.04
C LEU A 5 53.51 36.26 -5.15
N VAL A 6 52.73 35.36 -5.75
CA VAL A 6 52.24 34.18 -5.02
C VAL A 6 53.43 33.21 -4.97
N PRO A 7 53.94 32.82 -3.79
CA PRO A 7 55.11 31.96 -3.70
C PRO A 7 54.83 30.57 -4.31
N PRO A 8 55.74 30.02 -5.14
CA PRO A 8 55.58 28.72 -5.79
C PRO A 8 55.47 27.52 -4.81
N TYR A 9 55.57 27.78 -3.50
CA TYR A 9 55.43 26.79 -2.44
C TYR A 9 54.03 26.15 -2.37
N TYR A 10 52.98 26.86 -2.79
CA TYR A 10 51.61 26.32 -2.78
C TYR A 10 51.39 25.21 -3.82
N VAL A 11 52.14 25.22 -4.92
CA VAL A 11 52.04 24.19 -5.97
C VAL A 11 52.74 22.90 -5.51
N GLY A 12 53.84 23.02 -4.77
CA GLY A 12 54.52 21.86 -4.18
C GLY A 12 53.68 21.15 -3.12
N ALA A 13 53.04 21.91 -2.22
CA ALA A 13 52.20 21.34 -1.16
C ALA A 13 50.95 20.62 -1.69
N SER A 14 50.33 21.16 -2.74
CA SER A 14 49.15 20.55 -3.38
C SER A 14 49.47 19.27 -4.15
N ILE A 15 50.67 19.18 -4.75
CA ILE A 15 51.16 17.97 -5.42
C ILE A 15 51.63 16.91 -4.40
N TRP A 16 52.16 17.32 -3.25
CA TRP A 16 52.54 16.41 -2.18
C TRP A 16 51.31 15.77 -1.49
N LEU A 17 50.23 16.54 -1.30
CA LEU A 17 48.96 16.03 -0.73
C LEU A 17 48.25 15.04 -1.66
N THR A 18 48.41 15.15 -2.98
CA THR A 18 47.78 14.21 -3.94
C THR A 18 48.51 12.86 -4.01
N ARG A 19 49.76 12.79 -3.55
CA ARG A 19 50.57 11.58 -3.58
C ARG A 19 50.35 10.68 -2.36
N THR A 20 49.79 11.21 -1.28
CA THR A 20 49.35 10.44 -0.11
C THR A 20 47.95 9.89 -0.34
N ARG A 21 47.86 8.81 -1.14
CA ARG A 21 46.64 8.00 -1.26
C ARG A 21 46.34 7.31 0.07
N LEU A 22 45.74 8.03 0.99
CA LEU A 22 44.99 7.43 2.10
C LEU A 22 43.63 7.04 1.55
N ALA A 23 43.24 5.78 1.76
CA ALA A 23 41.92 5.29 1.38
C ALA A 23 40.86 6.18 2.06
N LEU A 24 40.12 6.95 1.24
CA LEU A 24 39.10 7.92 1.67
C LEU A 24 37.96 7.29 2.50
N SER A 25 37.94 5.96 2.64
CA SER A 25 36.95 5.20 3.39
C SER A 25 37.19 5.11 4.91
N GLN A 26 38.36 5.54 5.43
CA GLN A 26 38.72 5.39 6.86
C GLN A 26 38.72 6.67 7.70
N ILE A 27 38.51 7.85 7.10
CA ILE A 27 38.43 9.10 7.86
C ILE A 27 36.99 9.29 8.33
N TYR A 28 36.75 9.20 9.65
CA TYR A 28 35.43 9.43 10.28
C TYR A 28 34.76 10.72 9.81
N GLY A 29 35.56 11.75 9.47
CA GLY A 29 35.10 13.02 8.94
C GLY A 29 34.32 12.92 7.62
N PHE A 30 34.66 11.98 6.73
CA PHE A 30 33.95 11.85 5.45
C PHE A 30 32.53 11.28 5.65
N ARG A 31 32.34 10.33 6.58
CA ARG A 31 31.01 9.81 6.93
C ARG A 31 30.12 10.88 7.57
N LEU A 32 30.70 11.75 8.40
CA LEU A 32 30.00 12.90 8.98
C LEU A 32 29.58 13.92 7.92
N LEU A 33 30.48 14.24 6.99
CA LEU A 33 30.21 15.14 5.86
C LEU A 33 29.12 14.58 4.94
N GLN A 34 29.18 13.28 4.63
CA GLN A 34 28.17 12.61 3.82
C GLN A 34 26.82 12.56 4.55
N GLY A 35 26.80 12.31 5.87
CA GLY A 35 25.60 12.37 6.68
C GLY A 35 24.96 13.77 6.70
N LEU A 36 25.76 14.82 6.87
CA LEU A 36 25.32 16.21 6.81
C LEU A 36 24.80 16.59 5.41
N ALA A 37 25.46 16.13 4.35
CA ALA A 37 25.02 16.36 2.98
C ALA A 37 23.66 15.69 2.71
N VAL A 38 23.45 14.45 3.16
CA VAL A 38 22.17 13.75 3.04
C VAL A 38 21.08 14.43 3.87
N LEU A 39 21.38 14.84 5.12
CA LEU A 39 20.46 15.59 5.97
C LEU A 39 20.05 16.92 5.33
N GLY A 40 21.00 17.67 4.76
CA GLY A 40 20.72 18.91 4.04
C GLY A 40 19.83 18.70 2.82
N LEU A 41 20.06 17.62 2.06
CA LEU A 41 19.25 17.28 0.89
C LEU A 41 17.82 16.88 1.30
N VAL A 42 17.68 16.05 2.35
CA VAL A 42 16.38 15.67 2.92
C VAL A 42 15.63 16.91 3.42
N TYR A 43 16.31 17.81 4.11
CA TYR A 43 15.72 19.05 4.60
C TYR A 43 15.26 19.97 3.47
N LEU A 44 16.03 20.07 2.38
CA LEU A 44 15.64 20.83 1.18
C LEU A 44 14.39 20.24 0.51
N VAL A 45 14.32 18.91 0.37
CA VAL A 45 13.15 18.24 -0.22
C VAL A 45 11.92 18.42 0.68
N LEU A 46 12.07 18.26 2.00
CA LEU A 46 10.99 18.51 2.95
C LEU A 46 10.53 19.96 2.94
N GLY A 47 11.47 20.92 2.91
CA GLY A 47 11.16 22.35 2.88
C GLY A 47 10.46 22.78 1.61
N TRP A 48 10.90 22.26 0.46
CA TRP A 48 10.23 22.47 -0.82
C TRP A 48 8.82 21.88 -0.83
N PHE A 49 8.66 20.66 -0.31
CA PHE A 49 7.37 19.99 -0.20
C PHE A 49 6.43 20.75 0.74
N ALA A 50 6.91 21.14 1.93
CA ALA A 50 6.15 21.93 2.90
C ALA A 50 5.71 23.28 2.33
N SER A 51 6.58 23.99 1.61
CA SER A 51 6.24 25.27 0.96
C SER A 51 5.09 25.12 -0.04
N LYS A 52 5.07 24.00 -0.79
CA LYS A 52 4.02 23.73 -1.78
C LYS A 52 2.71 23.20 -1.16
N VAL A 53 2.81 22.55 0.00
CA VAL A 53 1.71 21.90 0.73
C VAL A 53 0.99 22.87 1.69
N SER A 54 1.70 23.85 2.24
CA SER A 54 1.17 24.77 3.26
C SER A 54 -0.03 25.61 2.76
N PHE A 55 -0.10 25.91 1.46
CA PHE A 55 -1.19 26.71 0.89
C PHE A 55 -2.51 25.93 0.71
N LEU A 56 -2.48 24.59 0.72
CA LEU A 56 -3.67 23.74 0.51
C LEU A 56 -4.06 22.96 1.78
N PHE A 57 -3.12 22.69 2.69
CA PHE A 57 -3.37 21.81 3.84
C PHE A 57 -4.09 22.51 5.01
N PHE A 58 -3.86 23.81 5.24
CA PHE A 58 -4.35 24.49 6.45
C PHE A 58 -5.86 24.72 6.48
N SER A 59 -6.56 24.63 5.34
CA SER A 59 -8.02 24.81 5.26
C SER A 59 -8.80 23.50 5.15
N TYR A 60 -8.16 22.40 4.72
CA TYR A 60 -8.91 21.24 4.20
C TYR A 60 -8.57 19.89 4.85
N ILE A 61 -7.47 19.75 5.58
CA ILE A 61 -7.07 18.47 6.18
C ILE A 61 -7.15 18.55 7.71
N PRO A 62 -8.02 17.74 8.36
CA PRO A 62 -8.09 17.68 9.81
C PRO A 62 -6.69 17.40 10.40
N SER A 63 -6.28 18.21 11.39
CA SER A 63 -4.95 18.17 11.99
C SER A 63 -4.51 16.77 12.44
N TRP A 64 -5.46 15.89 12.75
CA TRP A 64 -5.19 14.51 13.17
C TRP A 64 -4.62 13.63 12.05
N PHE A 65 -4.96 13.86 10.77
CA PHE A 65 -4.37 13.11 9.65
C PHE A 65 -2.87 13.35 9.52
N PHE A 66 -2.41 14.56 9.81
CA PHE A 66 -0.98 14.88 9.83
C PHE A 66 -0.25 14.08 10.89
N LEU A 67 -0.84 13.94 12.08
CA LEU A 67 -0.27 13.16 13.18
C LEU A 67 -0.19 11.67 12.84
N ILE A 68 -1.21 11.10 12.21
CA ILE A 68 -1.21 9.69 11.78
C ILE A 68 -0.15 9.46 10.71
N ALA A 69 -0.08 10.32 9.70
CA ALA A 69 0.93 10.21 8.63
C ALA A 69 2.36 10.30 9.19
N LEU A 70 2.60 11.21 10.14
CA LEU A 70 3.88 11.33 10.84
C LEU A 70 4.22 10.06 11.62
N LEU A 71 3.25 9.49 12.33
CA LEU A 71 3.42 8.27 13.13
C LEU A 71 3.72 7.06 12.24
N VAL A 72 3.06 6.93 11.09
CA VAL A 72 3.35 5.90 10.08
C VAL A 72 4.76 6.05 9.53
N LEU A 73 5.18 7.28 9.22
CA LEU A 73 6.52 7.55 8.67
C LEU A 73 7.61 7.25 9.71
N LEU A 74 7.40 7.63 10.97
CA LEU A 74 8.29 7.27 12.08
C LEU A 74 8.32 5.76 12.32
N GLY A 75 7.17 5.08 12.26
CA GLY A 75 7.09 3.62 12.42
C GLY A 75 7.86 2.88 11.33
N LEU A 76 7.72 3.30 10.07
CA LEU A 76 8.47 2.74 8.94
C LEU A 76 9.97 3.03 9.04
N GLY A 77 10.34 4.27 9.40
CA GLY A 77 11.74 4.64 9.62
C GLY A 77 12.38 3.84 10.76
N TYR A 78 11.65 3.63 11.85
CA TYR A 78 12.09 2.84 13.00
C TYR A 78 12.23 1.35 12.67
N TRP A 79 11.27 0.78 11.93
CA TRP A 79 11.35 -0.61 11.46
C TRP A 79 12.55 -0.83 10.52
N SER A 80 12.79 0.11 9.60
CA SER A 80 13.97 0.08 8.73
C SER A 80 15.27 0.19 9.50
N PHE A 81 15.31 1.00 10.58
CA PHE A 81 16.48 1.15 11.43
C PHE A 81 16.79 -0.15 12.21
N LEU A 82 15.76 -0.83 12.72
CA LEU A 82 15.93 -2.11 13.42
C LEU A 82 16.45 -3.23 12.52
N GLN A 83 16.03 -3.29 11.26
CA GLN A 83 16.48 -4.34 10.32
C GLN A 83 17.99 -4.25 10.02
N ILE A 84 18.57 -3.05 10.03
CA ILE A 84 19.98 -2.82 9.71
C ILE A 84 20.90 -3.14 10.91
N ILE A 85 20.42 -2.95 12.14
CA ILE A 85 21.23 -3.14 13.36
C ILE A 85 21.02 -4.54 13.98
N GLY A 86 19.87 -5.17 13.74
CA GLY A 86 19.44 -6.39 14.41
C GLY A 86 19.90 -7.73 13.84
N SER A 87 20.90 -7.78 12.95
CA SER A 87 21.46 -9.06 12.50
C SER A 87 22.66 -9.45 13.36
N PRO A 88 22.50 -10.29 14.40
CA PRO A 88 23.64 -10.89 15.07
C PRO A 88 24.34 -11.80 14.06
N ASN A 89 25.47 -11.33 13.52
CA ASN A 89 26.38 -12.16 12.76
C ASN A 89 26.77 -13.35 13.64
N LYS A 90 26.30 -14.54 13.27
CA LYS A 90 26.87 -15.79 13.76
C LYS A 90 28.23 -15.93 13.09
N THR A 91 29.22 -15.25 13.63
CA THR A 91 30.63 -15.55 13.34
C THR A 91 30.88 -16.96 13.85
N ALA A 92 31.06 -17.87 12.89
CA ALA A 92 31.44 -19.25 13.12
C ALA A 92 32.66 -19.31 14.04
N SER A 93 32.51 -20.00 15.16
CA SER A 93 33.62 -20.32 16.05
C SER A 93 34.55 -21.31 15.35
N GLU A 94 35.74 -20.80 15.13
CA GLU A 94 37.04 -21.46 15.01
C GLU A 94 37.15 -22.82 15.73
N SER A 95 37.61 -23.84 15.00
CA SER A 95 38.06 -25.12 15.57
C SER A 95 39.35 -25.59 14.88
N GLN A 96 40.43 -25.64 15.67
CA GLN A 96 41.75 -26.19 15.33
C GLN A 96 41.69 -27.71 15.10
N PRO A 97 42.61 -28.30 14.30
CA PRO A 97 42.71 -29.74 14.15
C PRO A 97 43.62 -30.33 15.24
N THR A 98 43.15 -31.35 15.95
CA THR A 98 44.01 -32.28 16.69
C THR A 98 43.81 -33.68 16.15
N THR A 99 44.93 -34.32 15.80
CA THR A 99 45.01 -35.67 15.25
C THR A 99 44.84 -36.72 16.34
N GLY A 100 43.92 -37.65 16.13
CA GLY A 100 43.78 -38.85 16.96
C GLY A 100 42.76 -39.81 16.33
N THR A 101 43.25 -40.90 15.75
CA THR A 101 42.47 -42.03 15.20
C THR A 101 41.39 -42.47 16.18
N SER A 102 40.12 -42.29 15.80
CA SER A 102 38.98 -42.61 16.63
C SER A 102 37.81 -43.07 15.77
N TRP A 103 37.19 -44.17 16.19
CA TRP A 103 35.97 -44.78 15.63
C TRP A 103 34.78 -43.81 15.45
N SER A 104 34.90 -42.57 15.91
CA SER A 104 33.95 -41.46 15.70
C SER A 104 33.84 -41.00 14.24
N ASP A 105 34.91 -41.07 13.45
CA ASP A 105 34.90 -40.55 12.06
C ASP A 105 34.08 -41.44 11.12
N ASP A 106 34.00 -42.73 11.41
CA ASP A 106 33.18 -43.65 10.62
C ASP A 106 31.69 -43.49 10.94
N ILE A 107 31.34 -43.25 12.22
CA ILE A 107 29.96 -42.94 12.64
C ILE A 107 29.50 -41.60 12.06
N GLU A 108 30.36 -40.57 12.02
CA GLU A 108 30.02 -39.27 11.42
C GLU A 108 29.74 -39.41 9.92
N ARG A 109 30.56 -40.20 9.20
CA ARG A 109 30.35 -40.48 7.77
C ARG A 109 29.06 -41.23 7.48
N GLU A 110 28.70 -42.18 8.33
CA GLU A 110 27.44 -42.92 8.22
C GLU A 110 26.23 -42.04 8.56
N LEU A 111 26.34 -41.17 9.58
CA LEU A 111 25.31 -40.18 9.92
C LEU A 111 25.12 -39.14 8.81
N GLU A 112 26.21 -38.73 8.14
CA GLU A 112 26.16 -37.84 6.99
C GLU A 112 25.50 -38.51 5.77
N GLN A 113 25.79 -39.78 5.53
CA GLN A 113 25.10 -40.55 4.48
C GLN A 113 23.60 -40.67 4.76
N LEU A 114 23.20 -41.01 5.98
CA LEU A 114 21.78 -41.11 6.37
C LEU A 114 21.07 -39.75 6.32
N ARG A 115 21.76 -38.66 6.69
CA ARG A 115 21.25 -37.29 6.51
C ARG A 115 21.08 -36.94 5.04
N GLN A 116 22.02 -37.31 4.18
CA GLN A 116 21.90 -37.06 2.74
C GLN A 116 20.78 -37.89 2.12
N GLU A 117 20.59 -39.12 2.56
CA GLU A 117 19.53 -40.00 2.07
C GLU A 117 18.15 -39.54 2.52
N SER A 118 18.02 -39.06 3.76
CA SER A 118 16.81 -38.39 4.26
C SER A 118 16.50 -37.12 3.46
N ARG A 119 17.52 -36.30 3.17
CA ARG A 119 17.34 -35.12 2.31
C ARG A 119 16.89 -35.52 0.91
N ARG A 120 17.52 -36.51 0.27
CA ARG A 120 17.14 -37.00 -1.06
C ARG A 120 15.70 -37.52 -1.09
N SER A 121 15.28 -38.27 -0.06
CA SER A 121 13.91 -38.76 0.06
C SER A 121 12.89 -37.62 0.20
N GLN A 122 13.25 -36.56 0.93
CA GLN A 122 12.43 -35.36 1.07
C GLN A 122 12.36 -34.56 -0.24
N TYR A 123 13.45 -34.47 -1.01
CA TYR A 123 13.45 -33.87 -2.35
C TYR A 123 12.64 -34.68 -3.35
N GLN A 124 12.76 -36.01 -3.35
CA GLN A 124 12.00 -36.89 -4.25
C GLN A 124 10.49 -36.79 -4.01
N SER A 125 10.08 -36.62 -2.75
CA SER A 125 8.67 -36.45 -2.36
C SER A 125 8.08 -35.08 -2.73
N GLN A 126 8.92 -34.06 -2.92
CA GLN A 126 8.48 -32.68 -3.19
C GLN A 126 8.46 -32.34 -4.70
N VAL A 127 9.22 -33.07 -5.52
CA VAL A 127 9.33 -32.83 -6.98
C VAL A 127 8.25 -33.58 -7.79
N GLY A 128 7.54 -34.54 -7.18
CA GLY A 128 6.53 -35.37 -7.86
C GLY A 128 5.07 -34.92 -7.80
N ASN A 129 4.73 -33.81 -7.12
CA ASN A 129 3.33 -33.41 -6.93
C ASN A 129 3.01 -32.09 -7.66
N PRO A 130 2.34 -32.13 -8.83
CA PRO A 130 2.04 -30.94 -9.64
C PRO A 130 1.09 -29.93 -8.96
N ASN A 131 0.42 -30.32 -7.86
CA ASN A 131 -0.55 -29.48 -7.17
C ASN A 131 0.06 -28.36 -6.31
N PHE A 132 1.37 -28.34 -6.07
CA PHE A 132 2.01 -27.32 -5.22
C PHE A 132 2.28 -25.99 -5.94
N VAL A 133 2.31 -25.97 -7.27
CA VAL A 133 2.57 -24.74 -8.04
C VAL A 133 1.34 -23.82 -8.05
N SER A 134 0.12 -24.39 -8.08
CA SER A 134 -1.12 -23.60 -8.17
C SER A 134 -1.56 -22.93 -6.85
N ALA A 135 -1.10 -23.42 -5.69
CA ALA A 135 -1.53 -22.91 -4.39
C ALA A 135 -0.80 -21.62 -3.96
N ARG A 136 0.43 -21.39 -4.47
CA ARG A 136 1.25 -20.22 -4.12
C ARG A 136 0.88 -18.99 -4.95
N ASP A 137 0.48 -19.21 -6.20
CA ASP A 137 0.04 -18.14 -7.10
C ASP A 137 -1.33 -17.60 -6.71
N ASN A 138 -2.25 -18.44 -6.22
CA ASN A 138 -3.58 -18.02 -5.79
C ASN A 138 -3.54 -17.08 -4.56
N ARG A 139 -2.63 -17.31 -3.60
CA ARG A 139 -2.45 -16.38 -2.45
C ARG A 139 -1.84 -15.05 -2.87
N ARG A 140 -0.90 -15.05 -3.82
CA ARG A 140 -0.32 -13.80 -4.36
C ARG A 140 -1.35 -13.02 -5.19
N GLN A 141 -2.18 -13.71 -5.97
CA GLN A 141 -3.28 -13.08 -6.70
C GLN A 141 -4.39 -12.56 -5.77
N GLN A 142 -4.72 -13.25 -4.66
CA GLN A 142 -5.64 -12.70 -3.64
C GLN A 142 -5.07 -11.47 -2.92
N MET A 143 -3.77 -11.43 -2.64
CA MET A 143 -3.13 -10.23 -2.07
C MET A 143 -3.14 -9.06 -3.06
N LEU A 144 -2.94 -9.31 -4.35
CA LEU A 144 -2.98 -8.26 -5.38
C LEU A 144 -4.41 -7.77 -5.66
N LEU A 145 -5.40 -8.67 -5.68
CA LEU A 145 -6.82 -8.32 -5.87
C LEU A 145 -7.39 -7.54 -4.68
N SER A 146 -7.01 -7.88 -3.44
CA SER A 146 -7.42 -7.11 -2.25
C SER A 146 -6.82 -5.72 -2.21
N LEU A 147 -5.52 -5.57 -2.58
CA LEU A 147 -4.87 -4.27 -2.69
C LEU A 147 -5.51 -3.37 -3.76
N LEU A 148 -5.91 -3.95 -4.89
CA LEU A 148 -6.59 -3.25 -5.98
C LEU A 148 -8.03 -2.83 -5.58
N MET A 149 -8.75 -3.65 -4.82
CA MET A 149 -10.06 -3.27 -4.28
C MET A 149 -9.97 -2.12 -3.28
N ILE A 150 -8.98 -2.15 -2.38
CA ILE A 150 -8.76 -1.09 -1.38
C ILE A 150 -8.45 0.24 -2.06
N THR A 151 -7.60 0.25 -3.09
CA THR A 151 -7.29 1.49 -3.82
C THR A 151 -8.50 2.06 -4.56
N ILE A 152 -9.35 1.21 -5.16
CA ILE A 152 -10.59 1.64 -5.80
C ILE A 152 -11.56 2.26 -4.78
N VAL A 153 -11.69 1.67 -3.59
CA VAL A 153 -12.55 2.22 -2.52
C VAL A 153 -12.04 3.58 -2.04
N ILE A 154 -10.72 3.74 -1.89
CA ILE A 154 -10.11 5.03 -1.50
C ILE A 154 -10.33 6.11 -2.57
N ILE A 155 -10.17 5.75 -3.86
CA ILE A 155 -10.42 6.68 -4.97
C ILE A 155 -11.90 7.04 -5.04
N PHE A 156 -12.80 6.06 -4.87
CA PHE A 156 -14.24 6.27 -4.84
C PHE A 156 -14.65 7.22 -3.71
N TRP A 157 -14.11 7.02 -2.50
CA TRP A 157 -14.32 7.93 -1.37
C TRP A 157 -13.75 9.32 -1.61
N GLY A 158 -12.57 9.43 -2.23
CA GLY A 158 -11.97 10.71 -2.61
C GLY A 158 -12.84 11.50 -3.59
N VAL A 159 -13.43 10.84 -4.58
CA VAL A 159 -14.33 11.48 -5.56
C VAL A 159 -15.66 11.88 -4.91
N VAL A 160 -16.24 11.04 -4.06
CA VAL A 160 -17.46 11.38 -3.30
C VAL A 160 -17.21 12.57 -2.37
N TYR A 161 -16.04 12.62 -1.72
CA TYR A 161 -15.65 13.73 -0.84
C TYR A 161 -15.48 15.04 -1.61
N ILE A 162 -14.90 14.99 -2.82
CA ILE A 162 -14.75 16.16 -3.70
C ILE A 162 -16.09 16.64 -4.29
N LEU A 163 -17.06 15.74 -4.50
CA LEU A 163 -18.38 16.09 -5.08
C LEU A 163 -19.50 16.34 -4.05
N GLY A 164 -19.28 16.02 -2.76
CA GLY A 164 -20.34 15.97 -1.75
C GLY A 164 -20.54 17.21 -0.85
N PHE A 165 -19.56 18.14 -0.76
CA PHE A 165 -19.53 19.14 0.33
C PHE A 165 -19.76 20.60 -0.07
N ASN A 166 -20.51 20.90 -1.14
CA ASN A 166 -20.82 22.31 -1.48
C ASN A 166 -22.28 22.61 -1.83
N ARG A 167 -23.24 21.98 -1.14
CA ARG A 167 -24.64 22.44 -1.19
C ARG A 167 -24.95 23.33 0.02
N GLN A 168 -24.56 24.60 -0.07
CA GLN A 168 -25.23 25.64 0.70
C GLN A 168 -26.71 25.64 0.32
N SER A 169 -27.58 25.41 1.31
CA SER A 169 -29.02 25.45 1.14
C SER A 169 -29.44 26.82 0.57
N PRO A 170 -30.14 26.88 -0.57
CA PRO A 170 -30.76 28.12 -0.99
C PRO A 170 -31.91 28.46 -0.02
N ALA A 171 -32.02 29.74 0.34
CA ALA A 171 -33.04 30.27 1.23
C ALA A 171 -34.47 29.99 0.71
N PRO A 172 -35.48 29.88 1.59
CA PRO A 172 -36.85 29.65 1.18
C PRO A 172 -37.43 30.92 0.54
N VAL A 173 -37.81 30.86 -0.75
CA VAL A 173 -38.63 31.86 -1.41
C VAL A 173 -40.05 31.34 -1.62
N PRO A 174 -41.09 32.18 -1.47
CA PRO A 174 -42.48 31.74 -1.40
C PRO A 174 -43.07 31.39 -2.78
N SER A 175 -44.09 30.55 -2.71
CA SER A 175 -44.70 29.75 -3.77
C SER A 175 -45.42 30.56 -4.87
N SER A 176 -45.18 30.18 -6.12
CA SER A 176 -46.10 30.41 -7.25
C SER A 176 -46.26 29.09 -8.01
N PRO A 177 -47.50 28.64 -8.34
CA PRO A 177 -47.72 27.29 -8.86
C PRO A 177 -47.51 27.26 -10.38
N SER A 178 -46.50 26.51 -10.84
CA SER A 178 -46.35 26.11 -12.25
C SER A 178 -45.44 24.87 -12.38
N PRO A 179 -45.60 24.05 -13.43
CA PRO A 179 -45.48 22.59 -13.37
C PRO A 179 -44.02 22.10 -13.44
N VAL A 180 -43.43 21.73 -12.30
CA VAL A 180 -42.05 21.17 -12.21
C VAL A 180 -42.03 19.84 -11.43
N ALA A 181 -43.03 18.97 -11.64
CA ALA A 181 -43.03 17.63 -11.05
C ALA A 181 -42.22 16.60 -11.87
N ALA A 182 -41.93 16.87 -13.15
CA ALA A 182 -41.34 15.88 -14.06
C ALA A 182 -39.85 15.54 -13.79
N PRO A 183 -38.94 16.49 -13.46
CA PRO A 183 -37.50 16.17 -13.35
C PRO A 183 -37.13 15.32 -12.12
N GLN A 184 -37.93 15.38 -11.04
CA GLN A 184 -37.67 14.62 -9.82
C GLN A 184 -38.19 13.18 -9.92
N ALA A 185 -39.34 12.97 -10.57
CA ALA A 185 -39.90 11.64 -10.79
C ALA A 185 -38.96 10.74 -11.63
N GLN A 186 -38.25 11.33 -12.61
CA GLN A 186 -37.29 10.60 -13.47
C GLN A 186 -35.98 10.19 -12.74
N GLN A 187 -35.73 10.72 -11.54
CA GLN A 187 -34.52 10.42 -10.75
C GLN A 187 -34.81 9.58 -9.50
N ALA A 188 -36.08 9.38 -9.15
CA ALA A 188 -36.50 8.55 -8.02
C ALA A 188 -35.87 7.13 -8.04
N PRO A 189 -35.94 6.36 -9.16
CA PRO A 189 -35.35 5.02 -9.20
C PRO A 189 -33.82 5.05 -9.01
N PHE A 190 -33.14 6.02 -9.61
CA PHE A 190 -31.69 6.18 -9.44
C PHE A 190 -31.31 6.42 -7.96
N ASN A 191 -32.01 7.33 -7.28
CA ASN A 191 -31.70 7.66 -5.89
C ASN A 191 -32.00 6.48 -4.96
N GLN A 192 -33.11 5.76 -5.20
CA GLN A 192 -33.46 4.56 -4.45
C GLN A 192 -32.40 3.46 -4.63
N ALA A 193 -31.94 3.25 -5.86
CA ALA A 193 -30.89 2.29 -6.15
C ALA A 193 -29.58 2.58 -5.41
N VAL A 194 -29.13 3.85 -5.41
CA VAL A 194 -27.90 4.25 -4.71
C VAL A 194 -28.03 4.01 -3.20
N ASN A 195 -29.17 4.34 -2.61
CA ASN A 195 -29.40 4.14 -1.17
C ASN A 195 -29.36 2.64 -0.81
N GLN A 196 -30.01 1.79 -1.61
CA GLN A 196 -30.00 0.34 -1.40
C GLN A 196 -28.61 -0.27 -1.58
N ALA A 197 -27.86 0.17 -2.58
CA ALA A 197 -26.47 -0.26 -2.78
C ALA A 197 -25.57 0.16 -1.61
N MET A 198 -25.78 1.36 -1.06
CA MET A 198 -25.04 1.84 0.10
C MET A 198 -25.36 1.03 1.35
N GLU A 199 -26.64 0.70 1.56
CA GLU A 199 -27.07 -0.20 2.64
C GLU A 199 -26.46 -1.60 2.48
N ALA A 200 -26.47 -2.13 1.25
CA ALA A 200 -25.85 -3.42 0.95
C ALA A 200 -24.35 -3.41 1.27
N ALA A 201 -23.64 -2.35 0.88
CA ALA A 201 -22.20 -2.21 1.13
C ALA A 201 -21.88 -2.07 2.63
N ASN A 202 -22.72 -1.36 3.39
CA ASN A 202 -22.57 -1.25 4.84
C ASN A 202 -22.80 -2.59 5.52
N LEU A 203 -23.89 -3.29 5.16
CA LEU A 203 -24.22 -4.58 5.73
C LEU A 203 -23.16 -5.65 5.36
N THR A 204 -22.57 -5.57 4.16
CA THR A 204 -21.46 -6.43 3.73
C THR A 204 -20.26 -6.37 4.68
N GLN A 205 -20.01 -5.22 5.33
CA GLN A 205 -18.86 -5.05 6.22
C GLN A 205 -19.01 -5.79 7.55
N THR A 206 -20.24 -6.05 7.98
CA THR A 206 -20.55 -6.67 9.27
C THR A 206 -21.29 -8.01 9.15
N ALA A 207 -21.63 -8.44 7.93
CA ALA A 207 -22.31 -9.71 7.69
C ALA A 207 -21.40 -10.90 8.00
N GLU A 208 -21.82 -11.73 8.94
CA GLU A 208 -21.09 -12.93 9.36
C GLU A 208 -21.91 -14.19 9.07
N THR A 209 -23.23 -14.09 9.07
CA THR A 209 -24.14 -15.23 8.91
C THR A 209 -24.71 -15.34 7.50
N ALA A 210 -25.05 -16.56 7.08
CA ALA A 210 -25.69 -16.81 5.77
C ALA A 210 -26.96 -15.96 5.56
N GLN A 211 -27.75 -15.77 6.61
CA GLN A 211 -28.97 -14.96 6.58
C GLN A 211 -28.67 -13.47 6.34
N GLU A 212 -27.62 -12.92 6.95
CA GLU A 212 -27.17 -11.54 6.70
C GLU A 212 -26.65 -11.39 5.26
N TRP A 213 -25.91 -12.38 4.76
CA TRP A 213 -25.44 -12.40 3.37
C TRP A 213 -26.59 -12.47 2.36
N GLU A 214 -27.68 -13.17 2.68
CA GLU A 214 -28.89 -13.17 1.87
C GLU A 214 -29.58 -11.79 1.87
N ALA A 215 -29.61 -11.11 3.02
CA ALA A 215 -30.10 -9.72 3.10
C ALA A 215 -29.24 -8.75 2.25
N VAL A 216 -27.90 -8.90 2.29
CA VAL A 216 -26.98 -8.15 1.42
C VAL A 216 -27.28 -8.42 -0.06
N ALA A 217 -27.47 -9.70 -0.43
CA ALA A 217 -27.78 -10.07 -1.81
C ALA A 217 -29.12 -9.47 -2.29
N SER A 218 -30.14 -9.45 -1.42
CA SER A 218 -31.43 -8.82 -1.70
C SER A 218 -31.31 -7.31 -1.95
N LEU A 219 -30.48 -6.61 -1.17
CA LEU A 219 -30.25 -5.18 -1.34
C LEU A 219 -29.51 -4.87 -2.65
N TRP A 220 -28.48 -5.66 -3.00
CA TRP A 220 -27.80 -5.54 -4.30
C TRP A 220 -28.73 -5.83 -5.48
N LEU A 221 -29.63 -6.80 -5.35
CA LEU A 221 -30.64 -7.11 -6.37
C LEU A 221 -31.54 -5.90 -6.63
N LYS A 222 -32.17 -5.38 -5.57
CA LYS A 222 -33.08 -4.23 -5.66
C LYS A 222 -32.38 -2.99 -6.20
N ALA A 223 -31.12 -2.78 -5.80
CA ALA A 223 -30.32 -1.68 -6.31
C ALA A 223 -30.08 -1.80 -7.82
N ALA A 224 -29.74 -3.00 -8.32
CA ALA A 224 -29.53 -3.23 -9.75
C ALA A 224 -30.83 -3.02 -10.54
N GLU A 225 -31.95 -3.57 -10.06
CA GLU A 225 -33.26 -3.40 -10.70
C GLU A 225 -33.70 -1.94 -10.76
N ASN A 226 -33.49 -1.19 -9.67
CA ASN A 226 -33.81 0.23 -9.65
C ASN A 226 -32.89 1.06 -10.56
N MET A 227 -31.63 0.65 -10.77
CA MET A 227 -30.75 1.27 -11.76
C MET A 227 -31.21 0.96 -13.20
N GLU A 228 -31.62 -0.28 -13.46
CA GLU A 228 -32.14 -0.72 -14.76
C GLU A 228 -33.46 -0.01 -15.10
N ALA A 229 -34.29 0.29 -14.09
CA ALA A 229 -35.57 0.99 -14.22
C ALA A 229 -35.45 2.51 -14.43
N VAL A 230 -34.25 3.09 -14.45
CA VAL A 230 -34.06 4.51 -14.74
C VAL A 230 -34.45 4.77 -16.20
N PRO A 231 -35.33 5.75 -16.49
CA PRO A 231 -35.77 6.02 -17.85
C PRO A 231 -34.64 6.63 -18.69
N GLU A 232 -34.63 6.34 -20.00
CA GLU A 232 -33.61 6.85 -20.94
C GLU A 232 -33.58 8.38 -21.03
N SER A 233 -34.73 9.03 -20.80
CA SER A 233 -34.85 10.48 -20.74
C SER A 233 -34.17 11.10 -19.52
N SER A 234 -33.76 10.30 -18.55
CA SER A 234 -33.04 10.77 -17.36
C SER A 234 -31.60 11.11 -17.72
N PRO A 235 -31.06 12.27 -17.28
CA PRO A 235 -29.65 12.59 -17.48
C PRO A 235 -28.70 11.60 -16.80
N LYS A 236 -29.22 10.76 -15.89
CA LYS A 236 -28.45 9.74 -15.17
C LYS A 236 -28.54 8.34 -15.79
N TYR A 237 -29.28 8.15 -16.88
CA TYR A 237 -29.54 6.84 -17.47
C TYR A 237 -28.25 6.04 -17.74
N GLN A 238 -27.30 6.64 -18.46
CA GLN A 238 -26.05 5.96 -18.81
C GLN A 238 -25.26 5.52 -17.57
N VAL A 239 -25.23 6.38 -16.54
CA VAL A 239 -24.58 6.07 -15.25
C VAL A 239 -25.33 4.96 -14.53
N ALA A 240 -26.67 4.98 -14.56
CA ALA A 240 -27.50 3.96 -13.94
C ALA A 240 -27.22 2.59 -14.56
N GLN A 241 -27.22 2.48 -15.90
CA GLN A 241 -26.97 1.21 -16.60
C GLN A 241 -25.57 0.65 -16.29
N GLN A 242 -24.54 1.50 -16.22
CA GLN A 242 -23.20 1.09 -15.81
C GLN A 242 -23.17 0.60 -14.35
N LYS A 243 -23.93 1.26 -13.46
CA LYS A 243 -24.02 0.88 -12.05
C LYS A 243 -24.81 -0.40 -11.83
N ALA A 244 -25.82 -0.68 -12.64
CA ALA A 244 -26.57 -1.93 -12.60
C ALA A 244 -25.62 -3.14 -12.73
N VAL A 245 -24.70 -3.10 -13.70
CA VAL A 245 -23.69 -4.18 -13.88
C VAL A 245 -22.85 -4.38 -12.62
N GLN A 246 -22.34 -3.29 -12.03
CA GLN A 246 -21.53 -3.35 -10.80
C GLN A 246 -22.33 -3.89 -9.61
N TYR A 247 -23.62 -3.55 -9.52
CA TYR A 247 -24.48 -4.04 -8.45
C TYR A 247 -24.81 -5.52 -8.61
N ARG A 248 -24.92 -6.02 -9.85
CA ARG A 248 -25.04 -7.46 -10.14
C ARG A 248 -23.78 -8.22 -9.72
N GLU A 249 -22.59 -7.64 -9.86
CA GLU A 249 -21.35 -8.23 -9.34
C GLU A 249 -21.36 -8.32 -7.81
N GLY A 250 -21.81 -7.25 -7.13
CA GLY A 250 -22.00 -7.24 -5.67
C GLY A 250 -22.99 -8.31 -5.18
N LEU A 251 -24.06 -8.53 -5.93
CA LEU A 251 -25.02 -9.61 -5.69
C LEU A 251 -24.36 -10.99 -5.80
N ALA A 252 -23.60 -11.25 -6.87
CA ALA A 252 -22.94 -12.54 -7.06
C ALA A 252 -21.94 -12.83 -5.91
N TYR A 253 -21.24 -11.80 -5.44
CA TYR A 253 -20.38 -11.90 -4.27
C TYR A 253 -21.17 -12.25 -3.01
N ALA A 254 -22.27 -11.56 -2.73
CA ALA A 254 -23.09 -11.81 -1.55
C ALA A 254 -23.71 -13.22 -1.56
N GLN A 255 -24.24 -13.67 -2.70
CA GLN A 255 -24.78 -15.03 -2.87
C GLN A 255 -23.75 -16.11 -2.60
N LYS A 256 -22.51 -15.91 -3.08
CA LYS A 256 -21.42 -16.85 -2.82
C LYS A 256 -21.10 -16.97 -1.33
N ASN A 257 -21.22 -15.88 -0.57
CA ASN A 257 -20.97 -15.91 0.87
C ASN A 257 -22.16 -16.45 1.67
N ALA A 258 -23.40 -16.29 1.18
CA ALA A 258 -24.58 -16.91 1.80
C ALA A 258 -24.57 -18.46 1.74
N GLN A 259 -23.79 -19.03 0.81
CA GLN A 259 -23.66 -20.48 0.62
C GLN A 259 -22.47 -21.11 1.38
N ARG A 260 -21.68 -20.30 2.09
CA ARG A 260 -20.51 -20.77 2.87
C ARG A 260 -20.91 -21.15 4.28
#